data_AF-A0A838MV50-F1
#
_entry.id   AF-A0A838MV50-F1
#
_cell.length_a   1.000
_cell.length_b   1.000
_cell.length_c   1.000
_cell.angle_alpha   90.00
_cell.angle_beta   90.00
_cell.angle_gamma   90.00
#
_symmetry.space_group_name_H-M   'P 1'
#
loop_
_entity.id
_entity.type
_entity.pdbx_description
1 polymer ?
#
loop_
_entity_poly.entity_id
_entity_poly.type
_entity_poly.pdbx_seq_one_letter_code
_entity_poly.pdbx_strand_id
1 'polypeptide(L)'
;MKRISSVCLILIFTFTVAAQNWPQFRGPGASGVADGKTTPTAWDAAKMTNVKWKTEIPGLAHSSPVVWDDRVFVTTAISSDPKASLRVGLYGDVEPVAQEPKHTWRVYALDKRTGKILWERTAYEGVPKVKRHTKATHASSTPATDGKHIVA
;
A
#
# COMPACT_ATOMS: atom_id res chain seq x y z
N MET A 1 -23.55 19.07 -61.79
CA MET A 1 -22.63 18.09 -61.17
C MET A 1 -22.11 18.68 -59.86
N LYS A 2 -22.62 18.26 -58.69
CA LYS A 2 -22.16 18.74 -57.38
C LYS A 2 -21.43 17.59 -56.68
N ARG A 3 -20.12 17.71 -56.47
CA ARG A 3 -19.30 16.73 -55.75
C ARG A 3 -19.48 16.95 -54.25
N ILE A 4 -20.09 15.99 -53.56
CA ILE A 4 -20.18 15.98 -52.09
C ILE A 4 -18.96 15.19 -51.60
N SER A 5 -17.91 15.89 -51.16
CA SER A 5 -16.79 15.25 -50.47
C SER A 5 -17.23 14.85 -49.07
N SER A 6 -17.45 13.56 -48.85
CA SER A 6 -17.69 13.00 -47.51
C SER A 6 -16.35 12.93 -46.76
N VAL A 7 -16.20 13.77 -45.74
CA VAL A 7 -15.08 13.70 -44.79
C VAL A 7 -15.43 12.63 -43.75
N CYS A 8 -14.75 11.49 -43.81
CA CYS A 8 -14.90 10.42 -42.82
C CYS A 8 -14.05 10.77 -41.59
N LEU A 9 -14.71 11.17 -40.50
CA LEU A 9 -14.06 11.48 -39.22
C LEU A 9 -13.70 10.16 -38.51
N ILE A 10 -12.43 9.77 -38.55
CA ILE A 10 -11.92 8.59 -37.84
C ILE A 10 -11.81 8.93 -36.35
N LEU A 11 -12.72 8.39 -35.53
CA LEU A 11 -12.62 8.40 -34.07
C LEU A 11 -11.53 7.42 -33.62
N ILE A 12 -10.39 7.96 -33.20
CA ILE A 12 -9.32 7.17 -32.57
C ILE A 12 -9.73 6.91 -31.11
N PHE A 13 -10.19 5.70 -30.82
CA PHE A 13 -10.40 5.23 -29.45
C PHE A 13 -9.04 4.87 -28.83
N THR A 14 -8.57 5.69 -27.90
CA THR A 14 -7.45 5.34 -27.03
C THR A 14 -7.93 4.36 -25.96
N PHE A 15 -7.58 3.09 -26.10
CA PHE A 15 -7.76 2.11 -25.04
C PHE A 15 -6.72 2.36 -23.94
N THR A 16 -7.18 2.77 -22.76
CA THR A 16 -6.34 2.77 -21.56
C THR A 16 -6.18 1.33 -21.08
N VAL A 17 -4.99 0.76 -21.27
CA VAL A 17 -4.63 -0.50 -20.60
C VAL A 17 -4.50 -0.21 -19.12
N ALA A 18 -5.53 -0.54 -18.35
CA ALA A 18 -5.48 -0.51 -16.89
C ALA A 18 -4.51 -1.60 -16.41
N ALA A 19 -3.55 -1.22 -15.56
CA ALA A 19 -2.72 -2.21 -14.88
C ALA A 19 -3.60 -3.07 -13.96
N GLN A 20 -3.24 -4.34 -13.76
CA GLN A 20 -3.94 -5.24 -12.84
C GLN A 20 -4.04 -4.61 -11.45
N ASN A 21 -5.24 -4.59 -10.88
CA ASN A 21 -5.46 -4.18 -9.50
C ASN A 21 -4.97 -5.26 -8.54
N TRP A 22 -4.60 -4.84 -7.32
CA TRP A 22 -4.16 -5.71 -6.23
C TRP A 22 -4.99 -5.43 -4.98
N PRO A 23 -6.26 -5.84 -4.95
CA PRO A 23 -7.24 -5.31 -4.00
C PRO A 23 -7.09 -5.79 -2.56
N GLN A 24 -6.32 -6.85 -2.29
CA GLN A 24 -6.27 -7.54 -1.01
C GLN A 24 -4.94 -8.27 -0.81
N PHE A 25 -4.77 -8.94 0.33
CA PHE A 25 -3.63 -9.81 0.59
C PHE A 25 -3.48 -10.86 -0.52
N ARG A 26 -2.27 -10.96 -1.10
CA ARG A 26 -1.96 -11.80 -2.27
C ARG A 26 -2.76 -11.47 -3.55
N GLY A 27 -3.40 -10.31 -3.63
CA GLY A 27 -3.93 -9.79 -4.89
C GLY A 27 -5.19 -10.49 -5.40
N PRO A 28 -5.45 -10.44 -6.72
CA PRO A 28 -6.64 -11.01 -7.34
C PRO A 28 -6.77 -12.50 -7.06
N GLY A 29 -7.95 -12.90 -6.56
CA GLY A 29 -8.21 -14.29 -6.18
C GLY A 29 -7.29 -14.84 -5.08
N ALA A 30 -6.57 -13.97 -4.35
CA ALA A 30 -5.57 -14.35 -3.35
C ALA A 30 -4.45 -15.26 -3.90
N SER A 31 -4.16 -15.16 -5.20
CA SER A 31 -3.26 -16.06 -5.93
C SER A 31 -1.77 -15.78 -5.68
N GLY A 32 -1.42 -14.54 -5.36
CA GLY A 32 -0.03 -14.09 -5.26
C GLY A 32 0.66 -13.89 -6.62
N VAL A 33 -0.11 -13.87 -7.72
CA VAL A 33 0.41 -13.78 -9.09
C VAL A 33 0.16 -12.39 -9.66
N ALA A 34 1.19 -11.80 -10.26
CA ALA A 34 1.11 -10.56 -11.04
C ALA A 34 1.37 -10.86 -12.52
N ASP A 35 0.40 -10.59 -13.38
CA ASP A 35 0.46 -10.99 -14.80
C ASP A 35 1.06 -9.90 -15.72
N GLY A 36 1.62 -10.34 -16.85
CA GLY A 36 1.74 -9.51 -18.04
C GLY A 36 2.78 -8.38 -18.02
N LYS A 37 3.77 -8.41 -17.11
CA LYS A 37 4.86 -7.43 -17.08
C LYS A 37 6.20 -8.07 -16.73
N THR A 38 7.23 -7.78 -17.53
CA THR A 38 8.61 -8.07 -17.17
C THR A 38 9.00 -7.20 -15.98
N THR A 39 9.34 -7.82 -14.85
CA THR A 39 9.78 -7.13 -13.65
C THR A 39 11.30 -6.98 -13.62
N PRO A 40 11.85 -5.90 -13.06
CA PRO A 40 13.28 -5.78 -12.84
C PRO A 40 13.80 -6.96 -12.01
N THR A 41 14.85 -7.64 -12.47
CA THR A 41 15.47 -8.78 -11.78
C THR A 41 16.56 -8.35 -10.80
N ALA A 42 16.96 -7.08 -10.84
CA ALA A 42 17.88 -6.45 -9.89
C ALA A 42 17.31 -5.11 -9.43
N TRP A 43 17.46 -4.79 -8.15
CA TRP A 43 17.04 -3.51 -7.57
C TRP A 43 17.88 -3.19 -6.32
N ASP A 44 17.98 -1.91 -5.99
CA ASP A 44 18.66 -1.42 -4.78
C ASP A 44 17.89 -0.20 -4.23
N ALA A 45 17.20 -0.38 -3.10
CA ALA A 45 16.39 0.68 -2.50
C ALA A 45 17.22 1.77 -1.80
N ALA A 46 18.47 1.52 -1.45
CA ALA A 46 19.36 2.54 -0.89
C ALA A 46 19.93 3.44 -2.00
N LYS A 47 20.28 2.85 -3.14
CA LYS A 47 20.79 3.57 -4.33
C LYS A 47 19.70 4.04 -5.28
N MET A 48 18.43 3.70 -5.00
CA MET A 48 17.28 3.96 -5.89
C MET A 48 17.41 3.32 -7.29
N THR A 49 18.19 2.25 -7.43
CA THR A 49 18.33 1.52 -8.71
C THR A 49 17.08 0.68 -8.96
N ASN A 50 16.41 0.90 -10.10
CA ASN A 50 15.13 0.27 -10.47
C ASN A 50 14.00 0.50 -9.44
N VAL A 51 14.09 1.58 -8.65
CA VAL A 51 13.05 2.02 -7.71
C VAL A 51 12.45 3.33 -8.22
N LYS A 52 11.14 3.37 -8.46
CA LYS A 52 10.48 4.58 -8.98
C LYS A 52 10.35 5.70 -7.96
N TRP A 53 10.05 5.35 -6.72
CA TRP A 53 9.84 6.29 -5.63
C TRP A 53 9.97 5.56 -4.29
N LYS A 54 10.18 6.35 -3.25
CA LYS A 54 10.17 5.90 -1.86
C LYS A 54 9.48 6.98 -1.03
N THR A 55 8.55 6.56 -0.18
CA THR A 55 7.77 7.46 0.67
C THR A 55 7.87 6.97 2.10
N GLU A 56 8.23 7.87 3.01
CA GLU A 56 8.22 7.57 4.44
C GLU A 56 6.78 7.54 4.95
N ILE A 57 6.42 6.46 5.66
CA ILE A 57 5.13 6.29 6.29
C ILE A 57 5.34 6.32 7.80
N PRO A 58 4.71 7.25 8.55
CA PRO A 58 4.86 7.31 10.00
C PRO A 58 4.40 6.03 10.69
N GLY A 59 5.04 5.72 11.83
CA GLY A 59 4.71 4.56 12.65
C GLY A 59 5.29 3.25 12.11
N LEU A 60 4.70 2.14 12.54
CA LEU A 60 5.11 0.80 12.14
C LEU A 60 3.97 0.10 11.40
N ALA A 61 4.29 -0.44 10.22
CA ALA A 61 3.35 -1.13 9.34
C ALA A 61 3.95 -2.47 8.88
N HIS A 62 3.22 -3.57 9.08
CA HIS A 62 3.59 -4.91 8.57
C HIS A 62 2.58 -5.48 7.56
N SER A 63 1.43 -4.81 7.39
CA SER A 63 0.48 -5.08 6.33
C SER A 63 1.12 -4.99 4.94
N SER A 64 0.59 -5.72 3.97
CA SER A 64 0.92 -5.51 2.57
C SER A 64 0.23 -4.24 2.04
N PRO A 65 0.84 -3.50 1.09
CA PRO A 65 0.11 -2.49 0.34
C PRO A 65 -0.94 -3.16 -0.55
N VAL A 66 -2.05 -2.47 -0.79
CA VAL A 66 -3.04 -2.84 -1.83
C VAL A 66 -3.10 -1.76 -2.90
N VAL A 67 -3.41 -2.13 -4.13
CA VAL A 67 -3.37 -1.25 -5.29
C VAL A 67 -4.72 -1.27 -5.99
N TRP A 68 -5.29 -0.10 -6.24
CA TRP A 68 -6.47 0.04 -7.08
C TRP A 68 -6.29 1.24 -8.01
N ASP A 69 -6.34 0.99 -9.31
CA ASP A 69 -6.07 1.94 -10.39
C ASP A 69 -4.74 2.69 -10.21
N ASP A 70 -4.82 3.98 -9.95
CA ASP A 70 -3.72 4.92 -9.77
C ASP A 70 -3.32 5.12 -8.30
N ARG A 71 -3.87 4.32 -7.39
CA ARG A 71 -3.64 4.47 -5.94
C ARG A 71 -2.99 3.24 -5.33
N VAL A 72 -2.12 3.51 -4.36
CA VAL A 72 -1.56 2.52 -3.43
C VAL A 72 -2.07 2.86 -2.04
N PHE A 73 -2.68 1.90 -1.36
CA PHE A 73 -3.16 2.06 0.00
C PHE A 73 -2.28 1.31 0.98
N VAL A 74 -1.96 1.96 2.09
CA VAL A 74 -1.15 1.39 3.17
C VAL A 74 -1.80 1.70 4.52
N THR A 75 -1.65 0.78 5.45
CA THR A 75 -2.09 0.91 6.84
C THR A 75 -0.89 0.97 7.77
N THR A 76 -0.97 1.75 8.83
CA THR A 76 0.10 1.87 9.83
C THR A 76 -0.48 2.08 11.23
N ALA A 77 0.29 1.73 12.25
CA ALA A 77 0.02 2.06 13.63
C ALA A 77 1.13 2.99 14.15
N ILE A 78 0.76 4.21 14.52
CA ILE A 78 1.67 5.23 15.03
C ILE A 78 1.60 5.22 16.55
N SER A 79 2.70 4.85 17.20
CA SER A 79 2.84 4.91 18.65
C SER A 79 2.99 6.36 19.12
N SER A 80 2.39 6.71 20.26
CA SER A 80 2.64 7.99 20.93
C SER A 80 4.02 8.04 21.62
N ASP A 81 4.69 6.90 21.81
CA ASP A 81 6.10 6.86 22.18
C ASP A 81 6.98 7.02 20.93
N PRO A 82 7.80 8.09 20.83
CA PRO A 82 8.67 8.33 19.68
C PRO A 82 9.83 7.33 19.56
N LYS A 83 10.10 6.52 20.60
CA LYS A 83 11.15 5.48 20.59
C LYS A 83 10.64 4.13 20.10
N ALA A 84 9.35 4.04 19.73
CA ALA A 84 8.78 2.83 19.20
C ALA A 84 9.56 2.36 17.96
N SER A 85 10.13 1.17 18.06
CA SER A 85 10.95 0.57 17.02
C SER A 85 10.65 -0.91 16.91
N LEU A 86 10.88 -1.45 15.71
CA LEU A 86 10.80 -2.89 15.47
C LEU A 86 12.08 -3.55 15.98
N ARG A 87 11.95 -4.57 16.83
CA ARG A 87 13.11 -5.43 17.14
C ARG A 87 13.31 -6.42 15.99
N VAL A 88 14.52 -6.42 15.42
CA VAL A 88 14.93 -7.34 14.34
C VAL A 88 16.00 -8.31 14.84
N GLY A 89 16.16 -9.45 14.16
CA GLY A 89 17.19 -10.45 14.49
C GLY A 89 16.72 -11.58 15.43
N LEU A 90 17.64 -12.51 15.74
CA LEU A 90 17.40 -13.62 16.65
C LEU A 90 17.76 -13.20 18.08
N TYR A 91 16.79 -13.31 18.97
CA TYR A 91 16.97 -13.15 20.40
C TYR A 91 15.97 -14.13 21.03
N GLY A 92 16.41 -14.93 22.01
CA GLY A 92 15.63 -16.04 22.58
C GLY A 92 14.47 -15.61 23.49
N ASP A 93 14.01 -14.36 23.37
CA ASP A 93 12.92 -13.80 24.16
C ASP A 93 11.62 -13.88 23.34
N VAL A 94 10.62 -14.53 23.93
CA VAL A 94 9.29 -14.74 23.35
C VAL A 94 8.23 -13.87 24.03
N GLU A 95 8.63 -13.06 25.01
CA GLU A 95 7.70 -12.27 25.79
C GLU A 95 7.04 -11.17 24.93
N PRO A 96 5.73 -10.94 25.13
CA PRO A 96 5.04 -9.84 24.48
C PRO A 96 5.46 -8.49 25.07
N VAL A 97 5.21 -7.41 24.32
CA VAL A 97 5.39 -6.06 24.83
C VAL A 97 4.47 -5.86 26.05
N ALA A 98 5.06 -5.52 27.21
CA ALA A 98 4.36 -5.50 28.48
C ALA A 98 3.34 -4.36 28.60
N GLN A 99 3.72 -3.15 28.18
CA GLN A 99 2.88 -1.96 28.18
C GLN A 99 3.03 -1.23 26.85
N GLU A 100 1.91 -1.05 26.16
CA GLU A 100 1.89 -0.33 24.90
C GLU A 100 1.32 1.07 25.14
N PRO A 101 1.99 2.12 24.62
CA PRO A 101 1.43 3.45 24.64
C PRO A 101 0.18 3.53 23.76
N LYS A 102 -0.50 4.67 23.80
CA LYS A 102 -1.58 4.98 22.87
C LYS A 102 -1.07 4.91 21.43
N HIS A 103 -1.88 4.35 20.54
CA HIS A 103 -1.59 4.26 19.12
C HIS A 103 -2.68 4.95 18.30
N THR A 104 -2.28 5.48 17.15
CA THR A 104 -3.18 6.00 16.11
C THR A 104 -3.04 5.12 14.87
N TRP A 105 -4.12 4.41 14.52
CA TRP A 105 -4.20 3.59 13.31
C TRP A 105 -4.64 4.46 12.15
N ARG A 106 -3.85 4.46 11.08
CA ARG A 106 -4.08 5.30 9.90
C ARG A 106 -4.08 4.50 8.62
N VAL A 107 -4.90 4.97 7.68
CA VAL A 107 -4.91 4.55 6.28
C VAL A 107 -4.39 5.71 5.46
N TYR A 108 -3.42 5.43 4.58
CA TYR A 108 -2.91 6.39 3.61
C TYR A 108 -3.25 5.91 2.21
N ALA A 109 -3.58 6.85 1.32
CA ALA A 109 -3.59 6.62 -0.11
C ALA A 109 -2.47 7.43 -0.75
N LEU A 110 -1.64 6.75 -1.53
CA LEU A 110 -0.53 7.31 -2.27
C LEU A 110 -0.84 7.25 -3.77
N ASP A 111 -0.38 8.25 -4.50
CA ASP A 111 -0.34 8.21 -5.95
C ASP A 111 0.67 7.14 -6.39
N LYS A 112 0.21 6.17 -7.18
CA LYS A 112 1.01 5.01 -7.62
C LYS A 112 2.21 5.41 -8.49
N ARG A 113 2.14 6.55 -9.18
CA ARG A 113 3.18 6.99 -10.12
C ARG A 113 4.29 7.73 -9.42
N THR A 114 3.96 8.53 -8.41
CA THR A 114 4.86 9.48 -7.75
C THR A 114 5.19 9.12 -6.31
N GLY A 115 4.39 8.26 -5.67
CA GLY A 115 4.50 7.94 -4.25
C GLY A 115 3.97 9.05 -3.33
N LYS A 116 3.44 10.15 -3.87
CA LYS A 116 2.93 11.26 -3.05
C LYS A 116 1.70 10.81 -2.26
N ILE A 117 1.65 11.13 -0.97
CA ILE A 117 0.44 10.96 -0.16
C ILE A 117 -0.66 11.89 -0.72
N LEU A 118 -1.74 11.29 -1.20
CA LEU A 118 -2.92 11.99 -1.70
C LEU A 118 -3.86 12.36 -0.56
N TRP A 119 -4.06 11.43 0.36
CA TRP A 119 -4.84 11.64 1.56
C TRP A 119 -4.48 10.62 2.64
N GLU A 120 -4.92 10.94 3.85
CA GLU A 120 -4.77 10.11 5.05
C GLU A 120 -6.07 10.16 5.87
N ARG A 121 -6.38 9.07 6.57
CA ARG A 121 -7.54 8.94 7.46
C ARG A 121 -7.16 8.18 8.71
N THR A 122 -7.64 8.64 9.86
CA THR A 122 -7.53 7.90 11.12
C THR A 122 -8.67 6.89 11.19
N ALA A 123 -8.33 5.61 11.27
CA ALA A 123 -9.30 4.52 11.44
C ALA A 123 -9.70 4.38 12.91
N TYR A 124 -8.72 4.44 13.81
CA TYR A 124 -8.94 4.34 15.24
C TYR A 124 -7.79 4.98 16.02
N GLU A 125 -8.05 5.37 17.26
CA GLU A 125 -7.04 5.87 18.18
C GLU A 125 -7.34 5.38 19.60
N GLY A 126 -6.33 4.83 20.28
CA GLY A 126 -6.50 4.26 21.61
C GLY A 126 -5.30 3.42 22.07
N VAL A 127 -5.37 2.92 23.30
CA VAL A 127 -4.39 1.94 23.79
C VAL A 127 -4.71 0.58 23.15
N PRO A 128 -3.74 -0.11 22.54
CA PRO A 128 -3.97 -1.43 21.97
C PRO A 128 -4.55 -2.41 23.01
N LYS A 129 -5.65 -3.07 22.64
CA LYS A 129 -6.34 -4.02 23.54
C LYS A 129 -5.65 -5.38 23.61
N VAL A 130 -4.83 -5.69 22.62
CA VAL A 130 -4.14 -6.96 22.48
C VAL A 130 -2.65 -6.69 22.50
N LYS A 131 -1.89 -7.50 23.24
CA LYS A 131 -0.43 -7.42 23.22
C LYS A 131 0.11 -8.00 21.92
N ARG A 132 1.28 -7.53 21.51
CA ARG A 132 2.00 -8.07 20.35
C ARG A 132 3.39 -8.57 20.76
N HIS A 133 3.96 -9.43 19.94
CA HIS A 133 5.38 -9.73 20.01
C HIS A 133 6.18 -8.48 19.58
N THR A 134 7.39 -8.33 20.10
CA THR A 134 8.30 -7.21 19.80
C THR A 134 8.75 -7.14 18.33
N LYS A 135 8.60 -8.25 17.58
CA LYS A 135 8.79 -8.34 16.12
C LYS A 135 7.52 -8.09 15.29
N ALA A 136 6.38 -7.81 15.92
CA ALA A 136 5.13 -7.55 15.23
C ALA A 136 4.76 -6.06 15.33
N THR A 137 3.69 -5.65 14.65
CA THR A 137 3.11 -4.31 14.74
C THR A 137 1.62 -4.41 14.99
N HIS A 138 1.00 -3.32 15.46
CA HIS A 138 -0.46 -3.20 15.56
C HIS A 138 -1.15 -2.98 14.21
N ALA A 139 -0.41 -2.97 13.11
CA ALA A 139 -0.91 -2.85 11.73
C ALA A 139 -0.38 -4.00 10.85
N SER A 140 -0.62 -5.23 11.29
CA SER A 140 -0.19 -6.46 10.58
C SER A 140 -1.22 -6.95 9.55
N SER A 141 -2.51 -6.66 9.75
CA SER A 141 -3.58 -7.06 8.83
C SER A 141 -3.53 -6.22 7.56
N THR A 142 -3.57 -6.88 6.40
CA THR A 142 -3.59 -6.20 5.09
C THR A 142 -5.01 -5.69 4.81
N PRO A 143 -5.18 -4.43 4.40
CA PRO A 143 -6.50 -3.90 4.05
C PRO A 143 -7.07 -4.55 2.79
N ALA A 144 -8.35 -4.36 2.53
CA ALA A 144 -9.01 -4.79 1.29
C ALA A 144 -9.85 -3.67 0.69
N THR A 145 -9.98 -3.64 -0.64
CA THR A 145 -10.79 -2.65 -1.35
C THR A 145 -11.53 -3.24 -2.55
N ASP A 146 -12.74 -2.71 -2.80
CA ASP A 146 -13.56 -2.95 -4.00
C ASP A 146 -13.43 -1.80 -5.03
N GLY A 147 -12.54 -0.84 -4.79
CA GLY A 147 -12.38 0.38 -5.58
C GLY A 147 -13.24 1.57 -5.14
N LYS A 148 -14.25 1.33 -4.30
CA LYS A 148 -15.13 2.38 -3.74
C LYS A 148 -14.92 2.56 -2.24
N HIS A 149 -14.70 1.46 -1.53
CA HIS A 149 -14.49 1.40 -0.09
C HIS A 149 -13.16 0.73 0.22
N ILE A 150 -12.61 1.05 1.38
CA ILE A 150 -11.44 0.37 1.93
C ILE A 150 -11.77 -0.09 3.35
N VAL A 151 -11.47 -1.35 3.63
CA VAL A 151 -11.60 -1.97 4.96
C VAL A 151 -10.20 -2.19 5.50
N ALA A 152 -9.94 -1.63 6.69
CA ALA A 152 -8.64 -1.58 7.34
C ALA A 152 -8.80 -1.66 8.87
#